data_AF-A0A3P6PRU9-F1
#
_entry.id   AF-A0A3P6PRU9-F1
#
_cell.length_a   1.000
_cell.length_b   1.000
_cell.length_c   1.000
_cell.angle_alpha   90.00
_cell.angle_beta   90.00
_cell.angle_gamma   90.00
#
_symmetry.space_group_name_H-M   'P 1'
#
loop_
_entity.id
_entity.type
_entity.pdbx_description
1 polymer ?
#
loop_
_entity_poly.entity_id
_entity_poly.type
_entity_poly.pdbx_seq_one_letter_code
_entity_poly.pdbx_strand_id
1 'polypeptide(L)'
;MDNPCAMNATCTDLVNDFRCECPPGFTGKRCHEKIKLCAQNPCINGLCVDMLHTLRCICEPGWTGELCNIKIDQCASNPCFNGATCKDQVHLNLFETSYVFAFTLPVLLLMPKRINK
;
A
#
# COMPACT_ATOMS: atom_id res chain seq x y z
N MET A 1 -36.55 13.08 20.55
CA MET A 1 -35.17 12.96 21.03
C MET A 1 -34.45 12.09 20.03
N ASP A 2 -33.64 12.70 19.18
CA ASP A 2 -32.94 11.98 18.12
C ASP A 2 -31.74 11.23 18.71
N ASN A 3 -31.52 10.00 18.26
CA ASN A 3 -30.31 9.26 18.61
C ASN A 3 -29.09 10.03 18.04
N PRO A 4 -28.15 10.51 18.88
CA PRO A 4 -27.00 11.28 18.40
C PRO A 4 -25.95 10.41 17.69
N CYS A 5 -26.07 9.08 17.76
CA CYS A 5 -25.15 8.12 17.17
C CYS A 5 -25.53 7.80 15.71
N ALA A 6 -24.52 7.66 14.86
CA ALA A 6 -24.70 7.28 13.46
C ALA A 6 -25.35 5.90 13.32
N MET A 7 -26.04 5.67 12.20
CA MET A 7 -26.52 4.34 11.78
C MET A 7 -27.39 3.62 12.84
N ASN A 8 -28.10 4.37 13.67
CA ASN A 8 -28.87 3.85 14.81
C ASN A 8 -28.04 3.01 15.79
N ALA A 9 -26.74 3.28 15.92
CA ALA A 9 -25.86 2.64 16.89
C ALA A 9 -26.37 2.82 18.33
N THR A 10 -25.99 1.90 19.21
CA THR A 10 -26.37 1.92 20.63
C THR A 10 -25.88 3.21 21.29
N CYS A 11 -26.80 3.96 21.89
CA CYS A 11 -26.52 5.17 22.64
C CYS A 11 -26.73 4.92 24.13
N THR A 12 -25.70 5.12 24.94
CA THR A 12 -25.80 5.16 26.41
C THR A 12 -25.83 6.61 26.87
N ASP A 13 -26.86 6.99 27.61
CA ASP A 13 -26.96 8.29 28.27
C ASP A 13 -26.01 8.36 29.48
N LEU A 14 -25.35 9.50 29.68
CA LEU A 14 -24.43 9.78 30.77
C LEU A 14 -24.75 11.16 31.38
N VAL A 15 -24.20 11.47 32.57
CA VAL A 15 -24.43 12.78 33.19
C VAL A 15 -23.80 13.88 32.33
N ASN A 16 -24.65 14.74 31.75
CA ASN A 16 -24.27 15.80 30.80
C ASN A 16 -23.47 15.31 29.58
N ASP A 17 -23.54 14.02 29.24
CA ASP A 17 -22.86 13.46 28.07
C ASP A 17 -23.57 12.21 27.53
N PHE A 18 -23.02 11.60 26.49
CA PHE A 18 -23.47 10.33 25.94
C PHE A 18 -22.29 9.53 25.39
N ARG A 19 -22.49 8.22 25.25
CA ARG A 19 -21.53 7.32 24.61
C ARG A 19 -22.21 6.50 23.53
N CYS A 20 -21.60 6.47 22.34
CA CYS A 20 -22.02 5.62 21.24
C CYS A 20 -21.16 4.35 21.17
N GLU A 21 -21.78 3.19 20.95
CA GLU A 21 -21.08 1.96 20.61
C GLU A 21 -20.95 1.86 19.09
N CYS A 22 -19.77 2.20 18.56
CA CYS A 22 -19.59 2.26 17.11
C CYS A 22 -19.58 0.88 16.46
N PRO A 23 -20.27 0.71 15.31
CA PRO A 23 -20.16 -0.52 14.54
C PRO A 23 -18.73 -0.69 14.00
N PRO A 24 -18.33 -1.93 13.63
CA PRO A 24 -17.02 -2.19 13.04
C PRO A 24 -16.71 -1.23 11.88
N GLY A 25 -15.48 -0.71 11.83
CA GLY A 25 -15.05 0.23 10.78
C GLY A 25 -15.41 1.69 11.01
N PHE A 26 -16.06 2.04 12.12
CA PHE A 26 -16.40 3.42 12.47
C PHE A 26 -15.82 3.84 13.82
N THR A 27 -15.58 5.14 13.97
CA THR A 27 -14.99 5.77 15.15
C THR A 27 -15.55 7.18 15.36
N GLY A 28 -15.05 7.86 16.38
CA GLY A 28 -15.48 9.19 16.81
C GLY A 28 -16.68 9.15 17.75
N LYS A 29 -16.93 10.28 18.45
CA LYS A 29 -17.96 10.37 19.51
C LYS A 29 -19.37 9.97 19.05
N ARG A 30 -19.67 10.15 17.76
CA ARG A 30 -20.96 9.86 17.14
C ARG A 30 -20.90 8.76 16.07
N CYS A 31 -19.78 8.08 15.90
CA CYS A 31 -19.61 7.01 14.90
C CYS A 31 -19.79 7.45 13.43
N HIS A 32 -19.60 8.73 13.12
CA HIS A 32 -19.65 9.25 11.74
C HIS A 32 -18.33 9.09 10.98
N GLU A 33 -17.23 8.83 11.69
CA GLU A 33 -15.91 8.76 11.09
C GLU A 33 -15.61 7.31 10.71
N LYS A 34 -15.18 7.07 9.48
CA LYS A 34 -14.66 5.75 9.10
C LYS A 34 -13.25 5.59 9.65
N ILE A 35 -12.96 4.42 10.21
CA ILE A 35 -11.60 4.05 10.61
C ILE A 35 -10.73 4.01 9.35
N LYS A 36 -9.64 4.76 9.36
CA LYS A 36 -8.61 4.76 8.32
C LYS A 36 -7.44 3.92 8.82
N LEU A 37 -7.42 2.64 8.44
CA LEU A 37 -6.41 1.68 8.90
C LEU A 37 -5.05 1.98 8.28
N CYS A 38 -5.01 2.61 7.11
CA CYS A 38 -3.80 3.07 6.46
C CYS A 38 -3.27 4.43 6.95
N ALA A 39 -3.92 5.09 7.92
CA ALA A 39 -3.53 6.44 8.35
C ALA A 39 -2.09 6.54 8.90
N GLN A 40 -1.56 5.45 9.46
CA GLN A 40 -0.20 5.39 9.99
C GLN A 40 0.78 4.66 9.08
N ASN A 41 0.38 4.29 7.85
CA ASN A 41 1.18 3.49 6.92
C ASN A 41 1.79 2.23 7.57
N PRO A 42 0.96 1.26 8.01
CA PRO A 42 1.45 0.06 8.71
C PRO A 42 2.28 -0.89 7.83
N CYS A 43 2.19 -0.78 6.50
CA CYS A 43 2.98 -1.59 5.57
C CYS A 43 4.43 -1.07 5.51
N ILE A 44 5.42 -1.94 5.72
CA ILE A 44 6.83 -1.56 5.77
C ILE A 44 7.42 -1.34 4.37
N ASN A 45 7.27 -2.33 3.48
CA ASN A 45 7.75 -2.26 2.09
C ASN A 45 6.60 -2.54 1.11
N GLY A 46 5.59 -1.68 1.13
CA GLY A 46 4.40 -1.88 0.32
C GLY A 46 3.39 -0.75 0.41
N LEU A 47 2.41 -0.79 -0.50
CA LEU A 47 1.29 0.14 -0.49
C LEU A 47 0.19 -0.37 0.44
N CYS A 48 -0.24 0.47 1.38
CA CYS A 48 -1.41 0.19 2.22
C CYS A 48 -2.70 0.51 1.47
N VAL A 49 -3.65 -0.42 1.51
CA VAL A 49 -5.00 -0.25 0.97
C VAL A 49 -6.02 -0.45 2.09
N ASP A 50 -6.84 0.57 2.35
CA ASP A 50 -7.97 0.48 3.27
C ASP A 50 -9.04 -0.43 2.64
N MET A 51 -9.40 -1.50 3.34
CA MET A 51 -10.45 -2.45 2.96
C MET A 51 -11.65 -2.30 3.91
N LEU A 52 -12.75 -3.00 3.62
CA LEU A 52 -13.91 -3.00 4.51
C LEU A 52 -13.55 -3.73 5.82
N HIS A 53 -13.40 -2.96 6.91
CA HIS A 53 -13.02 -3.42 8.26
C HIS A 53 -11.60 -4.00 8.42
N THR A 54 -10.77 -3.96 7.39
CA THR A 54 -9.39 -4.46 7.44
C THR A 54 -8.48 -3.63 6.54
N LEU A 55 -7.19 -3.89 6.54
CA LEU A 55 -6.23 -3.33 5.60
C LEU A 55 -5.59 -4.44 4.79
N ARG A 56 -5.07 -4.08 3.62
CA ARG A 56 -4.24 -4.99 2.81
C ARG A 56 -2.98 -4.27 2.40
N CYS A 57 -1.83 -4.88 2.66
CA CYS A 57 -0.57 -4.42 2.09
C CYS A 57 -0.32 -5.08 0.73
N ILE A 58 -0.06 -4.27 -0.28
CA ILE A 58 0.45 -4.71 -1.58
C ILE A 58 1.96 -4.59 -1.52
N CYS A 59 2.66 -5.71 -1.34
CA CYS A 59 4.09 -5.71 -1.14
C CYS A 59 4.85 -5.35 -2.41
N GLU A 60 5.92 -4.58 -2.22
CA GLU A 60 6.92 -4.35 -3.26
C GLU A 60 7.61 -5.67 -3.65
N PRO A 61 8.11 -5.80 -4.88
CA PRO A 61 8.84 -6.98 -5.30
C PRO A 61 10.02 -7.30 -4.36
N GLY A 62 10.14 -8.57 -4.00
CA GLY A 62 11.13 -9.04 -3.03
C GLY A 62 10.66 -9.01 -1.57
N TRP A 63 9.43 -8.55 -1.29
CA TRP A 63 8.85 -8.55 0.06
C TRP A 63 7.55 -9.36 0.14
N THR A 64 7.28 -9.90 1.32
CA THR A 64 6.10 -10.70 1.66
C THR A 64 5.71 -10.50 3.13
N GLY A 65 4.67 -11.20 3.58
CA GLY A 65 4.05 -11.05 4.90
C GLY A 65 2.91 -10.04 4.89
N GLU A 66 2.06 -10.07 5.92
CA GLU A 66 0.86 -9.22 6.03
C GLU A 66 1.20 -7.72 5.99
N LEU A 67 2.35 -7.35 6.56
CA LEU A 67 2.86 -5.97 6.60
C LEU A 67 4.05 -5.74 5.66
N CYS A 68 4.32 -6.66 4.73
CA CYS A 68 5.46 -6.58 3.81
C CYS A 68 6.81 -6.41 4.53
N ASN A 69 6.96 -7.08 5.67
CA ASN A 69 8.12 -6.99 6.56
C ASN A 69 9.08 -8.20 6.41
N ILE A 70 8.76 -9.15 5.54
CA ILE A 70 9.55 -10.35 5.31
C ILE A 70 10.21 -10.24 3.94
N LYS A 71 11.53 -10.29 3.88
CA LYS A 71 12.25 -10.37 2.61
C LYS A 71 12.09 -11.77 2.03
N ILE A 72 11.78 -11.87 0.74
CA ILE A 72 11.71 -13.14 0.02
C ILE A 72 13.13 -13.65 -0.21
N ASP A 73 13.41 -14.86 0.25
CA ASP A 73 14.62 -15.61 -0.07
C ASP A 73 14.31 -16.64 -1.17
N GLN A 74 14.79 -16.36 -2.38
CA GLN A 74 14.57 -17.22 -3.55
C GLN A 74 15.34 -18.54 -3.46
N CYS A 75 16.34 -18.60 -2.58
CA CYS A 75 17.19 -19.77 -2.37
C CYS A 75 16.69 -20.67 -1.23
N ALA A 76 15.68 -20.27 -0.46
CA ALA A 76 15.19 -21.01 0.69
C ALA A 76 14.78 -22.47 0.38
N SER A 77 14.33 -22.74 -0.85
CA SER A 77 13.93 -24.08 -1.31
C SER A 77 15.05 -24.88 -1.98
N ASN A 78 16.28 -24.35 -2.03
CA ASN A 78 17.41 -24.92 -2.78
C ASN A 78 17.04 -25.28 -4.24
N PRO A 79 16.57 -24.31 -5.05
CA PRO A 79 16.06 -24.59 -6.39
C PRO A 79 17.16 -24.94 -7.41
N CYS A 80 18.44 -24.70 -7.07
CA CYS A 80 19.56 -24.94 -7.96
C CYS A 80 20.00 -26.41 -7.94
N PHE A 81 20.13 -27.02 -9.11
CA PHE A 81 20.55 -28.43 -9.28
C PHE A 81 22.01 -28.54 -9.73
N ASN A 82 22.53 -29.78 -9.75
CA ASN A 82 23.85 -30.13 -10.31
C ASN A 82 25.04 -29.39 -9.68
N GLY A 83 24.98 -29.10 -8.38
CA GLY A 83 26.04 -28.41 -7.66
C GLY A 83 26.13 -26.91 -7.92
N ALA A 84 25.14 -26.31 -8.59
CA ALA A 84 25.09 -24.86 -8.76
C ALA A 84 24.86 -24.14 -7.42
N THR A 85 25.56 -23.02 -7.21
CA THR A 85 25.38 -22.18 -6.03
C THR A 85 24.21 -21.22 -6.24
N CYS A 86 23.21 -21.27 -5.36
CA CYS A 86 22.13 -20.30 -5.36
C CYS A 86 22.59 -18.96 -4.78
N LYS A 87 22.14 -17.85 -5.37
CA LYS A 87 22.35 -16.50 -4.86
C LYS A 87 21.00 -15.80 -4.82
N ASP A 88 20.58 -15.38 -3.62
CA ASP A 88 19.37 -14.58 -3.45
C ASP A 88 19.53 -13.25 -4.19
N GLN A 89 18.68 -13.00 -5.18
CA GLN A 89 18.68 -11.74 -5.93
C GLN A 89 17.50 -10.90 -5.47
N VAL A 90 17.79 -9.68 -5.01
CA VAL A 90 16.73 -8.69 -4.79
C VAL A 90 16.12 -8.39 -6.15
N HIS A 91 14.82 -8.69 -6.33
CA HIS A 91 14.08 -8.26 -7.50
C HIS A 91 13.83 -6.76 -7.36
N LEU A 92 14.87 -5.96 -7.53
CA LEU A 92 14.72 -4.52 -7.73
C LEU A 92 13.96 -4.36 -9.05
N ASN A 93 12.93 -3.52 -9.05
CA ASN A 93 12.25 -3.09 -10.26
C ASN A 93 13.26 -2.43 -11.22
N LEU A 94 13.91 -3.22 -12.06
CA LEU A 94 14.79 -2.74 -13.13
C LEU A 94 14.00 -2.19 -14.32
N PHE A 95 12.68 -2.00 -14.18
CA PHE A 95 11.87 -1.26 -15.14
C PHE A 95 11.79 0.25 -14.86
N GLU A 96 12.43 0.78 -13.81
CA GLU A 96 12.40 2.23 -13.50
C GLU A 96 13.78 2.93 -13.55
N THR A 97 14.90 2.21 -13.64
CA THR A 97 16.24 2.86 -13.70
C THR A 97 16.75 3.15 -15.12
N SER A 98 15.98 2.78 -16.16
CA SER A 98 16.39 3.00 -17.56
C SER A 98 15.52 4.00 -18.32
N TYR A 99 14.43 4.54 -17.74
CA TYR A 99 13.47 5.39 -18.48
C TYR A 99 13.13 6.75 -17.84
N VAL A 100 13.36 6.98 -16.54
CA VAL A 100 12.90 8.23 -15.88
C VAL A 100 13.87 9.42 -16.03
N PHE A 101 15.10 9.23 -16.53
CA PHE A 101 16.00 10.36 -16.86
C PHE A 101 15.99 10.76 -18.35
N ALA A 102 15.25 10.07 -19.22
CA ALA A 102 15.29 10.33 -20.66
C ALA A 102 14.16 11.25 -21.19
N PHE A 103 13.13 11.56 -20.39
CA PHE A 103 11.92 12.23 -20.89
C PHE A 103 11.57 13.57 -20.22
N THR A 104 12.43 14.13 -19.36
CA THR A 104 12.25 15.48 -18.80
C THR A 104 12.79 16.62 -19.68
N LEU A 105 12.66 16.49 -21.02
CA LEU A 105 12.82 17.55 -22.06
C LEU A 105 14.20 18.28 -22.14
N PRO A 106 14.61 18.82 -23.32
CA PRO A 106 13.78 19.15 -24.48
C PRO A 106 14.20 18.49 -25.80
N VAL A 107 13.18 18.03 -26.52
CA VAL A 107 13.17 17.84 -27.96
C VAL A 107 13.35 19.20 -28.64
N LEU A 108 14.55 19.56 -29.10
CA LEU A 108 14.69 20.61 -30.14
C LEU A 108 15.92 20.51 -31.05
N LEU A 109 16.85 19.57 -30.88
CA LEU A 109 18.00 19.50 -31.78
C LEU A 109 18.16 18.09 -32.32
N LEU A 110 18.25 17.99 -33.65
CA LEU A 110 18.62 16.82 -34.46
C LEU A 110 17.46 15.98 -35.04
N MET A 111 16.63 16.60 -35.89
CA MET A 111 16.12 15.90 -37.08
C MET A 111 17.17 16.02 -38.19
N PRO A 112 17.68 14.91 -38.78
CA PRO A 112 18.49 15.01 -39.99
C PRO A 112 17.57 15.41 -41.16
N LYS A 113 17.90 16.51 -41.85
CA LYS A 113 17.30 16.85 -43.14
C LYS A 113 17.51 15.68 -44.12
N ARG A 114 16.46 14.89 -44.37
CA ARG A 114 16.36 14.11 -45.61
C ARG A 114 16.06 15.09 -46.74
N ILE A 115 17.09 15.56 -47.43
CA ILE A 115 16.95 16.11 -48.77
C ILE A 115 16.96 14.90 -49.71
N ASN A 116 15.78 14.55 -50.23
CA ASN A 116 15.67 13.66 -51.37
C ASN A 116 16.38 14.29 -52.58
N LYS A 117 17.11 13.45 -53.31
CA LYS A 117 17.67 13.73 -54.63
C LYS A 117 16.54 13.96 -55.65
#